data_AF-A0A1H1HAY3-F1
#
_entry.id   AF-A0A1H1HAY3-F1
#
_cell.length_a   1.000
_cell.length_b   1.000
_cell.length_c   1.000
_cell.angle_alpha   90.00
_cell.angle_beta   90.00
_cell.angle_gamma   90.00
#
_symmetry.space_group_name_H-M   'P 1'
#
loop_
_entity.id
_entity.type
_entity.pdbx_description
1 polymer ?
#
loop_
_entity_poly.entity_id
_entity_poly.type
_entity_poly.pdbx_seq_one_letter_code
_entity_poly.pdbx_strand_id
1 'polypeptide(L)'
;MIWFDASLNKPADDRTLQRGIAAMLGVAEESVDVVYSITEIGAAPVTCVVDNSTADPYSQLITLYLPDPLPSLDIVESASRLAAALDRSLLLANDATADPYSFVHVSSAGRQSVVLVDPDELDGNGRHVIREHDTLSEASST
;
A
#
# COMPACT_ATOMS: atom_id res chain seq x y z
N MET A 1 -11.92 -3.49 -11.94
CA MET A 1 -10.56 -4.08 -12.09
C MET A 1 -9.78 -3.76 -10.82
N ILE A 2 -8.93 -4.68 -10.33
CA ILE A 2 -7.97 -4.34 -9.27
C ILE A 2 -6.99 -3.33 -9.87
N TRP A 3 -6.85 -2.18 -9.22
CA TRP A 3 -5.93 -1.15 -9.67
C TRP A 3 -4.58 -1.25 -8.97
N PHE A 4 -4.57 -1.31 -7.63
CA PHE A 4 -3.37 -1.70 -6.87
C PHE A 4 -3.70 -2.20 -5.47
N ASP A 5 -2.73 -2.90 -4.89
CA ASP A 5 -2.70 -3.39 -3.52
C ASP A 5 -1.63 -2.66 -2.71
N ALA A 6 -1.93 -2.32 -1.46
CA ALA A 6 -0.95 -1.73 -0.55
C ALA A 6 -1.14 -2.17 0.89
N SER A 7 -0.05 -2.46 1.58
CA SER A 7 -0.04 -2.73 3.02
C SER A 7 0.33 -1.47 3.80
N LEU A 8 -0.43 -1.14 4.86
CA LEU A 8 -0.25 0.08 5.64
C LEU A 8 0.59 -0.14 6.90
N ASN A 9 1.58 0.73 7.15
CA ASN A 9 2.44 0.60 8.33
C ASN A 9 1.70 0.71 9.67
N LYS A 10 0.52 1.36 9.68
CA LYS A 10 -0.43 1.36 10.79
C LYS A 10 -1.85 1.36 10.21
N PRO A 11 -2.81 0.69 10.86
CA PRO A 11 -4.19 0.68 10.39
C PRO A 11 -4.78 2.09 10.24
N ALA A 12 -5.62 2.26 9.23
CA ALA A 12 -6.49 3.39 9.02
C ALA A 12 -7.95 2.94 9.15
N ASP A 13 -8.80 3.80 9.73
CA ASP A 13 -10.24 3.58 9.77
C ASP A 13 -10.89 3.96 8.43
N ASP A 14 -12.14 3.52 8.24
CA ASP A 14 -12.90 3.72 7.00
C ASP A 14 -12.92 5.18 6.56
N ARG A 15 -13.10 6.10 7.51
CA ARG A 15 -13.17 7.53 7.21
C ARG A 15 -11.84 8.07 6.72
N THR A 16 -10.74 7.62 7.33
CA THR A 16 -9.38 8.02 6.94
C THR A 16 -9.04 7.47 5.55
N LEU A 17 -9.38 6.21 5.28
CA LEU A 17 -9.23 5.58 3.96
C LEU A 17 -10.05 6.32 2.90
N GLN A 18 -11.34 6.54 3.15
CA GLN A 18 -12.26 7.22 2.24
C GLN A 18 -11.74 8.61 1.85
N ARG A 19 -11.38 9.43 2.84
CA ARG A 19 -10.82 10.77 2.62
C ARG A 19 -9.48 10.73 1.88
N GLY A 20 -8.58 9.82 2.26
CA GLY A 20 -7.26 9.69 1.65
C GLY A 20 -7.33 9.30 0.17
N ILE A 21 -8.19 8.33 -0.15
CA ILE A 21 -8.40 7.86 -1.52
C ILE A 21 -9.08 8.93 -2.37
N ALA A 22 -10.11 9.60 -1.83
CA ALA A 22 -10.79 10.69 -2.52
C ALA A 22 -9.82 11.83 -2.86
N ALA A 23 -8.96 12.22 -1.90
CA ALA A 23 -7.93 13.22 -2.11
C ALA A 23 -6.87 12.79 -3.14
N MET A 24 -6.43 11.52 -3.10
CA MET A 24 -5.50 10.96 -4.09
C MET A 24 -6.06 11.03 -5.52
N LEU A 25 -7.33 10.66 -5.68
CA LEU A 25 -7.99 10.58 -6.99
C LEU A 25 -8.61 11.90 -7.46
N GLY A 26 -8.73 12.90 -6.57
CA GLY A 26 -9.40 14.16 -6.88
C GLY A 26 -10.91 14.01 -7.08
N VAL A 27 -11.54 13.07 -6.36
CA VAL A 27 -12.99 12.80 -6.40
C VAL A 27 -13.66 13.18 -5.08
N ALA A 28 -14.99 13.16 -5.05
CA ALA A 28 -15.74 13.39 -3.82
C ALA A 28 -15.65 12.18 -2.87
N GLU A 29 -15.67 12.40 -1.55
CA GLU A 29 -15.57 11.33 -0.55
C GLU A 29 -16.70 10.30 -0.70
N GLU A 30 -17.91 10.75 -1.04
CA GLU A 30 -19.07 9.89 -1.30
C GLU A 30 -18.93 8.98 -2.54
N SER A 31 -17.91 9.20 -3.37
CA SER A 31 -17.61 8.34 -4.52
C SER A 31 -16.72 7.15 -4.16
N VAL A 32 -16.25 7.08 -2.92
CA VAL A 32 -15.38 6.02 -2.41
C VAL A 32 -16.13 5.20 -1.37
N ASP A 33 -16.34 3.92 -1.67
CA ASP A 33 -16.84 2.93 -0.71
C ASP A 33 -15.66 2.19 -0.05
N VAL A 34 -15.77 1.92 1.24
CA VAL A 34 -14.85 1.06 1.98
C VAL A 34 -15.62 -0.18 2.42
N VAL A 35 -15.13 -1.36 2.05
CA VAL A 35 -15.76 -2.65 2.34
C VAL A 35 -14.72 -3.65 2.84
N TYR A 36 -15.19 -4.76 3.42
CA TYR A 36 -14.32 -5.77 4.05
C TYR A 36 -14.34 -7.11 3.33
N SER A 37 -15.13 -7.21 2.25
CA SER A 37 -15.18 -8.38 1.38
C SER A 37 -15.40 -7.96 -0.07
N ILE A 38 -14.75 -8.67 -0.99
CA ILE A 38 -14.95 -8.49 -2.43
C ILE A 38 -16.41 -8.72 -2.86
N THR A 39 -17.19 -9.49 -2.09
CA THR A 39 -18.61 -9.74 -2.36
C THR A 39 -19.51 -8.54 -2.08
N GLU A 40 -19.00 -7.55 -1.34
CA GLU A 40 -19.71 -6.31 -0.99
C GLU A 40 -19.46 -5.20 -2.01
N ILE A 41 -18.61 -5.44 -3.02
CA ILE A 41 -18.36 -4.46 -4.09
C ILE A 41 -19.67 -4.15 -4.81
N GLY A 42 -20.11 -2.90 -4.67
CA GLY A 42 -21.32 -2.37 -5.27
C GLY A 42 -21.05 -1.62 -6.57
N ALA A 43 -21.83 -0.57 -6.79
CA ALA A 43 -21.75 0.28 -7.99
C ALA A 43 -20.94 1.57 -7.78
N ALA A 44 -20.23 1.70 -6.64
CA ALA A 44 -19.44 2.90 -6.37
C ALA A 44 -18.32 3.09 -7.40
N PRO A 45 -18.00 4.34 -7.78
CA PRO A 45 -16.91 4.63 -8.70
C PRO A 45 -15.54 4.15 -8.21
N VAL A 46 -15.34 4.10 -6.90
CA VAL A 46 -14.11 3.61 -6.27
C VAL A 46 -14.52 2.72 -5.10
N THR A 47 -13.93 1.53 -5.00
CA THR A 47 -14.12 0.67 -3.84
C THR A 47 -12.76 0.29 -3.25
N CYS A 48 -12.57 0.52 -1.97
CA CYS A 48 -11.46 0.04 -1.18
C CYS A 48 -11.90 -1.21 -0.43
N VAL A 49 -11.30 -2.36 -0.75
CA VAL A 49 -11.48 -3.57 0.06
C VAL A 49 -10.36 -3.61 1.10
N VAL A 50 -10.74 -3.78 2.35
CA VAL A 50 -9.80 -3.81 3.49
C VAL A 50 -9.74 -5.22 4.05
N ASP A 51 -8.53 -5.78 4.10
CA ASP A 51 -8.23 -7.01 4.83
C ASP A 51 -7.35 -6.66 6.06
N ASN A 52 -7.90 -6.95 7.24
CA ASN A 52 -7.23 -6.73 8.51
C ASN A 52 -6.81 -8.09 9.08
N SER A 53 -5.55 -8.46 8.88
CA SER A 53 -5.03 -9.73 9.40
C SER A 53 -4.67 -9.65 10.87
N THR A 54 -3.91 -8.63 11.28
CA THR A 54 -3.41 -8.43 12.65
C THR A 54 -3.18 -6.95 12.98
N ALA A 55 -2.77 -6.65 14.22
CA ALA A 55 -2.39 -5.30 14.65
C ALA A 55 -0.92 -4.93 14.34
N ASP A 56 -0.16 -5.83 13.72
CA ASP A 56 1.24 -5.58 13.39
C ASP A 56 1.38 -4.54 12.26
N PRO A 57 2.54 -3.87 12.14
CA PRO A 57 2.83 -3.02 11.00
C PRO A 57 2.65 -3.76 9.68
N TYR A 58 2.12 -3.07 8.67
CA TYR A 58 1.91 -3.64 7.32
C TYR A 58 0.99 -4.87 7.27
N SER A 59 0.09 -5.00 8.27
CA SER A 59 -0.88 -6.11 8.36
C SER A 59 -2.28 -5.75 7.87
N GLN A 60 -2.57 -4.46 7.69
CA GLN A 60 -3.77 -4.01 7.00
C GLN A 60 -3.43 -3.89 5.51
N LEU A 61 -4.01 -4.78 4.70
CA LEU A 61 -3.95 -4.73 3.25
C LEU A 61 -5.18 -3.98 2.73
N ILE A 62 -4.95 -3.05 1.82
CA ILE A 62 -6.02 -2.41 1.05
C ILE A 62 -5.88 -2.76 -0.42
N THR A 63 -7.00 -3.04 -1.06
CA THR A 63 -7.11 -3.26 -2.50
C THR A 63 -8.05 -2.22 -3.08
N LEU A 64 -7.56 -1.41 -4.02
CA LEU A 64 -8.39 -0.43 -4.70
C LEU A 64 -8.96 -1.01 -5.99
N TYR A 65 -10.29 -1.03 -6.08
CA TYR A 65 -11.03 -1.38 -7.28
C TYR A 65 -11.53 -0.13 -7.97
N LEU A 66 -11.21 -0.04 -9.26
CA LEU A 66 -11.77 0.95 -10.17
C LEU A 66 -12.54 0.21 -11.27
N PRO A 67 -13.83 0.52 -11.52
CA PRO A 67 -14.61 -0.10 -12.59
C PRO A 67 -14.04 0.27 -13.96
N ASP A 68 -13.60 1.52 -14.13
CA ASP A 68 -12.93 2.00 -15.33
C ASP A 68 -11.45 2.25 -15.07
N PRO A 69 -10.53 1.75 -15.93
CA PRO A 69 -9.12 2.06 -15.80
C PRO A 69 -8.90 3.56 -15.99
N LEU A 70 -8.26 4.22 -15.02
CA LEU A 70 -7.81 5.59 -15.17
C LEU A 70 -6.53 5.57 -16.03
N PRO A 71 -6.58 5.96 -17.32
CA PRO A 71 -5.54 5.63 -18.30
C PRO A 71 -4.22 6.40 -18.12
N SER A 72 -4.04 7.14 -17.02
CA SER A 72 -2.92 8.07 -16.83
C SER A 72 -2.33 8.11 -15.43
N LEU A 73 -2.86 7.37 -14.45
CA LEU A 73 -2.36 7.45 -13.07
C LEU A 73 -1.32 6.35 -12.86
N ASP A 74 -0.07 6.77 -12.70
CA ASP A 74 1.02 5.90 -12.27
C ASP A 74 0.72 5.36 -10.85
N ILE A 75 0.81 4.04 -10.67
CA ILE A 75 0.45 3.38 -9.41
C ILE A 75 1.35 3.86 -8.27
N VAL A 76 2.65 4.01 -8.52
CA VAL A 76 3.63 4.39 -7.49
C VAL A 76 3.48 5.87 -7.13
N GLU A 77 3.23 6.74 -8.10
CA GLU A 77 2.89 8.15 -7.85
C GLU A 77 1.58 8.27 -7.06
N SER A 78 0.57 7.48 -7.41
CA SER A 78 -0.71 7.46 -6.71
C SER A 78 -0.55 6.99 -5.27
N ALA A 79 0.20 5.91 -5.04
CA ALA A 79 0.57 5.44 -3.72
C ALA A 79 1.32 6.50 -2.91
N SER A 80 2.18 7.30 -3.56
CA SER A 80 2.88 8.43 -2.92
C SER A 80 1.93 9.51 -2.41
N ARG A 81 0.91 9.84 -3.21
CA ARG A 81 -0.14 10.78 -2.81
C ARG A 81 -1.02 10.19 -1.71
N LEU A 82 -1.35 8.91 -1.78
CA LEU A 82 -2.14 8.23 -0.76
C LEU A 82 -1.41 8.17 0.58
N ALA A 83 -0.13 7.77 0.58
CA ALA A 83 0.70 7.73 1.77
C ALA A 83 0.73 9.09 2.49
N ALA A 84 0.88 10.17 1.71
CA ALA A 84 0.83 11.54 2.22
C ALA A 84 -0.56 11.92 2.75
N ALA A 85 -1.64 11.57 2.05
CA ALA A 85 -3.01 11.89 2.46
C ALA A 85 -3.43 11.13 3.73
N LEU A 86 -2.93 9.91 3.92
CA LEU A 86 -3.18 9.09 5.11
C LEU A 86 -2.23 9.43 6.27
N ASP A 87 -1.12 10.12 6.01
CA ASP A 87 0.02 10.24 6.92
C ASP A 87 0.53 8.85 7.36
N ARG A 88 0.63 7.90 6.40
CA ARG A 88 1.03 6.51 6.64
C ARG A 88 2.01 6.05 5.58
N SER A 89 2.93 5.18 5.96
CA SER A 89 3.78 4.52 4.99
C SER A 89 3.05 3.33 4.38
N LEU A 90 3.31 3.07 3.10
CA LEU A 90 2.74 1.98 2.33
C LEU A 90 3.84 1.04 1.82
N LEU A 91 3.52 -0.24 1.70
CA LEU A 91 4.29 -1.23 0.95
C LEU A 91 3.45 -1.71 -0.22
N LEU A 92 4.05 -1.68 -1.42
CA LEU A 92 3.48 -2.19 -2.66
C LEU A 92 4.42 -3.24 -3.24
N ALA A 93 3.87 -4.27 -3.88
CA ALA A 93 4.68 -5.22 -4.63
C ALA A 93 5.50 -4.50 -5.70
N ASN A 94 6.78 -4.87 -5.86
CA ASN A 94 7.64 -4.29 -6.88
C ASN A 94 7.59 -5.10 -8.17
N ASP A 95 6.56 -4.84 -8.99
CA ASP A 95 6.35 -5.52 -10.27
C ASP A 95 7.43 -5.23 -11.32
N ALA A 96 8.32 -4.26 -11.08
CA ALA A 96 9.47 -4.01 -11.94
C ALA A 96 10.59 -5.05 -11.77
N THR A 97 10.49 -5.93 -10.77
CA THR A 97 11.48 -6.97 -10.47
C THR A 97 10.84 -8.36 -10.45
N ALA A 98 11.63 -9.39 -10.74
CA ALA A 98 11.20 -10.79 -10.60
C ALA A 98 11.36 -11.33 -9.17
N ASP A 99 11.85 -10.50 -8.24
CA ASP A 99 12.06 -10.87 -6.84
C ASP A 99 10.74 -10.72 -6.07
N PRO A 100 10.13 -11.82 -5.59
CA PRO A 100 8.86 -11.77 -4.86
C PRO A 100 8.97 -11.08 -3.49
N TYR A 101 10.19 -10.84 -2.99
CA TYR A 101 10.43 -10.17 -1.70
C TYR A 101 10.83 -8.70 -1.86
N SER A 102 10.82 -8.20 -3.09
CA SER A 102 11.10 -6.80 -3.42
C SER A 102 9.80 -6.00 -3.40
N PHE A 103 9.82 -4.92 -2.61
CA PHE A 103 8.67 -4.03 -2.42
C PHE A 103 9.06 -2.58 -2.64
N VAL A 104 8.11 -1.78 -3.12
CA VAL A 104 8.21 -0.33 -3.11
C VAL A 104 7.66 0.16 -1.78
N HIS A 105 8.54 0.66 -0.92
CA HIS A 105 8.17 1.37 0.28
C HIS A 105 7.95 2.84 -0.03
N VAL A 106 6.76 3.32 0.29
CA VAL A 106 6.37 4.71 0.18
C VAL A 106 6.21 5.28 1.58
N SER A 107 7.08 6.21 1.97
CA SER A 107 6.98 6.85 3.29
C SER A 107 5.73 7.73 3.40
N SER A 108 5.31 8.08 4.62
CA SER A 108 4.20 9.03 4.85
C SER A 108 4.42 10.42 4.24
N ALA A 109 5.65 10.77 3.84
CA ALA A 109 5.94 12.00 3.09
C ALA A 109 5.85 11.82 1.56
N GLY A 110 5.43 10.65 1.07
CA GLY A 110 5.36 10.31 -0.36
C GLY A 110 6.71 9.98 -1.00
N ARG A 111 7.80 9.84 -0.23
CA ARG A 111 9.10 9.40 -0.79
C ARG A 111 9.10 7.90 -1.04
N GLN A 112 9.62 7.50 -2.18
CA GLN A 112 9.68 6.12 -2.65
C GLN A 112 11.08 5.54 -2.45
N SER A 113 11.16 4.29 -2.04
CA SER A 113 12.39 3.51 -1.91
C SER A 113 12.10 2.04 -2.16
N VAL A 114 12.99 1.32 -2.83
CA VAL A 114 12.90 -0.14 -2.91
C VAL A 114 13.44 -0.74 -1.61
N VAL A 115 12.71 -1.70 -1.04
CA VAL A 115 13.09 -2.44 0.16
C VAL A 115 12.89 -3.94 -0.06
N LEU A 116 13.58 -4.74 0.73
CA LEU A 116 13.35 -6.18 0.80
C LEU A 116 12.58 -6.50 2.08
N VAL A 117 11.58 -7.36 1.96
CA VAL A 117 10.90 -7.95 3.12
C VAL A 117 11.56 -9.28 3.50
N ASP A 118 11.37 -9.71 4.73
CA ASP A 118 11.88 -10.99 5.20
C ASP A 118 11.06 -12.16 4.62
N PRO A 119 11.63 -13.03 3.76
CA PRO A 119 10.96 -14.18 3.19
C PRO A 119 10.41 -15.13 4.25
N ASP A 120 11.14 -15.36 5.36
CA ASP A 120 10.70 -16.31 6.38
C ASP A 120 9.42 -15.83 7.07
N GLU A 121 9.33 -14.52 7.33
CA GLU A 121 8.12 -13.90 7.91
C GLU A 121 6.98 -13.80 6.89
N LEU A 122 7.28 -13.52 5.62
CA LEU A 122 6.25 -13.44 4.58
C LEU A 122 5.68 -14.83 4.26
N ASP A 123 6.53 -15.81 3.99
CA ASP A 123 6.11 -17.16 3.59
C ASP A 123 5.53 -17.96 4.77
N GLY A 124 6.13 -17.82 5.96
CA GLY A 124 5.74 -18.56 7.14
C GLY A 124 4.57 -17.95 7.89
N ASN A 125 4.53 -16.62 8.01
CA ASN A 125 3.58 -15.90 8.87
C ASN A 125 2.68 -14.92 8.11
N GLY A 126 2.90 -14.69 6.81
CA GLY A 126 2.16 -13.68 6.03
C GLY A 126 2.47 -12.24 6.43
N ARG A 127 3.63 -11.97 7.06
CA ARG A 127 3.97 -10.66 7.64
C ARG A 127 4.99 -9.92 6.79
N HIS A 128 4.68 -8.69 6.41
CA HIS A 128 5.60 -7.80 5.69
C HIS A 128 6.58 -7.12 6.66
N VAL A 129 7.65 -7.82 7.02
CA VAL A 129 8.73 -7.27 7.85
C VAL A 129 9.84 -6.74 6.94
N ILE A 130 10.05 -5.42 6.92
CA ILE A 130 11.15 -4.81 6.16
C ILE A 130 12.47 -5.23 6.80
N ARG A 131 13.38 -5.81 6.02
CA ARG A 131 14.74 -6.07 6.47
C ARG A 131 15.45 -4.74 6.67
N GLU A 132 15.97 -4.50 7.86
CA GLU A 132 16.96 -3.44 8.03
C GLU A 132 18.11 -3.78 7.10
N HIS A 133 18.47 -2.86 6.20
CA HIS A 133 19.73 -2.99 5.50
C HIS A 133 20.81 -3.11 6.57
N ASP A 134 21.54 -4.23 6.54
CA ASP A 134 22.80 -4.37 7.24
C ASP A 134 23.65 -3.19 6.78
N THR A 135 23.65 -2.12 7.57
CA THR A 135 24.54 -0.97 7.38
C THR A 135 25.90 -1.39 7.89
N LEU A 136 26.46 -2.43 7.27
CA LEU A 136 27.87 -2.77 7.38
C LEU A 136 28.65 -1.74 6.56
N SER A 137 28.79 -0.57 7.19
CA SER A 137 30.02 0.18 7.33
C SER A 137 31.01 0.03 6.16
N GLU A 138 30.99 1.03 5.28
CA GLU A 138 32.20 1.56 4.67
C GLU A 138 33.20 1.94 5.77
N ALA A 139 34.00 1.00 6.26
CA ALA A 139 35.21 1.27 7.02
C ALA A 139 36.13 0.05 7.03
N SER A 140 36.93 -0.11 5.98
CA SER A 140 38.25 -0.77 6.05
C SER A 140 39.02 -0.51 4.75
N SER A 141 39.46 0.73 4.58
CA SER A 141 40.68 1.02 3.82
C SER A 141 41.68 1.58 4.82
N THR A 142 42.60 0.75 5.29
CA THR A 142 43.89 1.19 5.83
C THR A 142 44.94 0.18 5.40
#